data_AF-A0A3M6UNI3-F1
#
_entry.id   AF-A0A3M6UNI3-F1
#
_cell.length_a   1.000
_cell.length_b   1.000
_cell.length_c   1.000
_cell.angle_alpha   90.00
_cell.angle_beta   90.00
_cell.angle_gamma   90.00
#
_symmetry.space_group_name_H-M   'P 1'
#
loop_
_entity.id
_entity.type
_entity.pdbx_description
1 polymer ?
#
loop_
_entity_poly.entity_id
_entity_poly.type
_entity_poly.pdbx_seq_one_letter_code
_entity_poly.pdbx_strand_id
1 'polypeptide(L)'
;MEEFQTTDGRGKHNQVFTWLQQVFGQDHIPQFEINSFTLNVLERLAKRNLKQNKHAELVTKDRTQKTVEYSAEVERLSRITEQVGLPVSCMSQSGRMSLKTLASMALLLGTKDCSTSSLLLGIAEQNQALSAAVDANTEEKRLLSRLVVKTKKAQADASDLQRSLDGLQDQIALQTPQLKKNAQETDFVKLKCKEYEKSNRELEGYQSKAQLDSSIYHNSLVKKAEEVRLIEEKMKPMKRKLEGYHSLPPDISQAKVKVEEAKMQLEMLEKQLSVSIDTLHL
;
A
#
# COMPACT_ATOMS: atom_id res chain seq x y z
N MET A 1 -1.26 -50.07 -18.93
CA MET A 1 -2.11 -50.40 -20.10
C MET A 1 -3.51 -49.96 -19.73
N GLU A 2 -3.86 -48.71 -20.03
CA GLU A 2 -5.22 -48.18 -19.82
C GLU A 2 -5.91 -48.08 -21.18
N GLU A 3 -6.72 -49.10 -21.46
CA GLU A 3 -7.65 -49.14 -22.58
C GLU A 3 -8.89 -48.32 -22.24
N PHE A 4 -8.91 -47.04 -22.63
CA PHE A 4 -10.17 -46.31 -22.84
C PHE A 4 -10.06 -45.44 -24.09
N GLN A 5 -9.79 -46.08 -25.24
CA GLN A 5 -10.05 -45.48 -26.55
C GLN A 5 -11.54 -45.58 -26.87
N THR A 6 -12.28 -44.57 -26.42
CA THR A 6 -13.59 -44.22 -26.96
C THR A 6 -13.54 -44.27 -28.49
N THR A 7 -14.48 -44.98 -29.09
CA THR A 7 -14.60 -45.18 -30.55
C THR A 7 -14.68 -43.84 -31.32
N ASP A 8 -15.15 -42.78 -30.66
CA ASP A 8 -15.16 -41.39 -31.16
C ASP A 8 -13.74 -40.78 -31.31
N GLY A 9 -12.81 -41.09 -30.42
CA GLY A 9 -11.43 -40.57 -30.46
C GLY A 9 -10.60 -41.11 -31.62
N ARG A 10 -10.81 -42.38 -32.00
CA ARG A 10 -10.11 -43.03 -33.12
C ARG A 10 -10.50 -42.44 -34.48
N GLY A 11 -11.78 -42.09 -34.66
CA GLY A 11 -12.26 -41.44 -35.89
C GLY A 11 -11.65 -40.05 -36.09
N LYS A 12 -11.62 -39.24 -35.03
CA LYS A 12 -11.02 -37.89 -35.04
C LYS A 12 -9.51 -37.93 -35.30
N HIS A 13 -8.80 -38.87 -34.68
CA HIS A 13 -7.37 -39.07 -34.90
C HIS A 13 -7.06 -39.37 -36.37
N ASN A 14 -7.78 -40.31 -36.99
CA ASN A 14 -7.55 -40.69 -38.39
C ASN A 14 -7.85 -39.54 -39.36
N GLN A 15 -8.91 -38.75 -39.09
CA GLN A 15 -9.26 -37.59 -39.91
C GLN A 15 -8.17 -36.50 -39.83
N VAL A 16 -7.69 -36.20 -38.63
CA VAL A 16 -6.59 -35.24 -38.41
C VAL A 16 -5.32 -35.71 -39.10
N PHE A 17 -4.95 -36.98 -38.96
CA PHE A 17 -3.75 -37.53 -39.57
C PHE A 17 -3.80 -37.50 -41.10
N THR A 18 -4.94 -37.88 -41.69
CA THR A 18 -5.16 -37.81 -43.15
C THR A 18 -5.04 -36.36 -43.65
N TRP A 19 -5.62 -35.41 -42.93
CA TRP A 19 -5.51 -33.98 -43.25
C TRP A 19 -4.06 -33.49 -43.14
N LEU A 20 -3.32 -33.88 -42.09
CA LEU A 20 -1.90 -33.54 -41.95
C LEU A 20 -1.08 -34.10 -43.11
N GLN A 21 -1.32 -35.36 -43.52
CA GLN A 21 -0.67 -35.93 -44.70
C GLN A 21 -0.95 -35.13 -45.98
N GLN A 22 -2.19 -34.64 -46.16
CA GLN A 22 -2.53 -33.80 -47.30
C GLN A 22 -1.85 -32.42 -47.26
N VAL A 23 -1.70 -31.82 -46.07
CA VAL A 23 -1.09 -30.50 -45.90
C VAL A 23 0.43 -30.55 -46.08
N PHE A 24 1.09 -31.56 -45.50
CA PHE A 24 2.55 -31.72 -45.56
C PHE A 24 3.01 -32.44 -46.84
N GLY A 25 2.14 -33.20 -47.50
CA GLY A 25 2.46 -33.86 -48.77
C GLY A 25 3.61 -34.86 -48.62
N GLN A 26 4.79 -34.49 -49.13
CA GLN A 26 6.03 -35.28 -49.03
C GLN A 26 6.88 -34.95 -47.79
N ASP A 27 6.56 -33.86 -47.09
CA ASP A 27 7.28 -33.43 -45.90
C ASP A 27 6.87 -34.26 -44.68
N HIS A 28 7.81 -34.41 -43.74
CA HIS A 28 7.54 -35.13 -42.49
C HIS A 28 6.57 -34.35 -41.59
N ILE A 29 5.52 -35.02 -41.11
CA ILE A 29 4.58 -34.46 -40.14
C ILE A 29 5.30 -34.32 -38.78
N PRO A 30 5.40 -33.11 -38.21
CA PRO A 30 6.03 -32.90 -36.91
C PRO A 30 5.36 -33.75 -35.82
N GLN A 31 6.16 -34.27 -34.88
CA GLN A 31 5.63 -34.99 -33.73
C GLN A 31 4.76 -34.06 -32.88
N PHE A 32 3.58 -34.54 -32.49
CA PHE A 32 2.66 -33.81 -31.62
C PHE A 32 2.07 -34.72 -30.56
N GLU A 33 1.66 -34.13 -29.45
CA GLU A 33 1.02 -34.87 -28.36
C GLU A 33 -0.40 -35.31 -28.76
N ILE A 34 -0.64 -36.62 -28.74
CA ILE A 34 -1.96 -37.20 -29.02
C ILE A 34 -2.79 -37.17 -27.72
N ASN A 35 -3.20 -35.96 -27.32
CA ASN A 35 -4.12 -35.75 -26.21
C ASN A 35 -5.48 -35.24 -26.74
N SER A 36 -6.56 -35.43 -25.98
CA SER A 36 -7.92 -35.05 -26.41
C SER A 36 -8.05 -33.55 -26.71
N PHE A 37 -7.28 -32.70 -26.04
CA PHE A 37 -7.27 -31.26 -26.28
C PHE A 37 -6.62 -30.93 -27.64
N THR A 38 -5.42 -31.43 -27.90
CA THR A 38 -4.67 -31.27 -29.16
C THR A 38 -5.45 -31.83 -30.34
N LEU A 39 -6.07 -33.01 -30.20
CA LEU A 39 -6.89 -33.58 -31.28
C LEU A 39 -8.11 -32.71 -31.60
N ASN A 40 -8.80 -32.15 -30.60
CA ASN A 40 -9.92 -31.24 -30.84
C ASN A 40 -9.47 -29.92 -31.51
N VAL A 41 -8.30 -29.39 -31.13
CA VAL A 41 -7.71 -28.20 -31.75
C VAL A 41 -7.35 -28.47 -33.22
N LEU A 42 -6.66 -29.59 -33.48
CA LEU A 42 -6.28 -30.00 -34.83
C LEU A 42 -7.49 -30.32 -35.71
N GLU A 43 -8.53 -30.96 -35.17
CA GLU A 43 -9.78 -31.21 -35.90
C GLU A 43 -10.45 -29.89 -36.32
N ARG A 44 -10.52 -28.91 -35.39
CA ARG A 44 -11.07 -27.59 -35.69
C ARG A 44 -10.26 -26.87 -36.76
N LEU A 45 -8.92 -26.97 -36.67
CA LEU A 45 -8.01 -26.40 -37.66
C LEU A 45 -8.19 -27.07 -39.02
N ALA A 46 -8.29 -28.40 -39.06
CA ALA A 46 -8.53 -29.18 -40.26
C ALA A 46 -9.84 -28.77 -40.95
N LYS A 47 -10.94 -28.68 -40.19
CA LYS A 47 -12.24 -28.23 -40.71
C LYS A 47 -12.16 -26.82 -41.30
N ARG A 48 -11.48 -25.89 -40.60
CA ARG A 48 -11.29 -24.51 -41.09
C ARG A 48 -10.42 -24.48 -42.34
N ASN A 49 -9.31 -25.20 -42.35
CA ASN A 49 -8.38 -25.28 -43.47
C ASN A 49 -9.06 -25.88 -44.70
N LEU A 50 -9.76 -27.01 -44.57
CA LEU A 50 -10.48 -27.65 -45.67
C LEU A 50 -11.55 -26.74 -46.26
N LYS A 51 -12.32 -26.05 -45.40
CA LYS A 51 -13.31 -25.06 -45.86
C LYS A 51 -12.65 -23.91 -46.62
N GLN A 52 -11.55 -23.37 -46.09
CA GLN A 52 -10.83 -22.28 -46.73
C GLN A 52 -10.19 -22.72 -48.05
N ASN A 53 -9.64 -23.94 -48.11
CA ASN A 53 -9.04 -24.49 -49.32
C ASN A 53 -10.09 -24.68 -50.42
N LYS A 54 -11.27 -25.20 -50.06
CA LYS A 54 -12.41 -25.29 -50.99
C LYS A 54 -12.85 -23.91 -51.49
N HIS A 55 -12.92 -22.90 -50.62
CA HIS A 55 -13.22 -21.53 -51.05
C HIS A 55 -12.15 -20.98 -52.00
N ALA A 56 -10.87 -21.18 -51.67
CA ALA A 56 -9.76 -20.75 -52.53
C ALA A 56 -9.82 -21.44 -53.89
N GLU A 57 -10.08 -22.75 -53.93
CA GLU A 57 -10.23 -23.52 -55.16
C GLU A 57 -11.37 -22.99 -56.04
N LEU A 58 -12.54 -22.71 -55.44
CA LEU A 58 -13.69 -22.14 -56.16
C LEU A 58 -13.37 -20.75 -56.73
N VAL A 59 -12.71 -19.89 -55.95
CA VAL A 59 -12.30 -18.55 -56.42
C VAL A 59 -11.28 -18.67 -57.55
N THR A 60 -10.30 -19.57 -57.44
CA THR A 60 -9.31 -19.81 -58.49
C THR A 60 -9.95 -20.31 -59.77
N LYS A 61 -10.90 -21.26 -59.68
CA LYS A 61 -11.67 -21.75 -60.83
C LYS A 61 -12.45 -20.63 -61.51
N ASP A 62 -13.19 -19.83 -60.74
CA ASP A 62 -13.95 -18.68 -61.25
C ASP A 62 -13.04 -17.64 -61.92
N ARG A 63 -11.91 -17.30 -61.30
CA ARG A 63 -10.94 -16.35 -61.88
C ARG A 63 -10.33 -16.88 -63.17
N THR A 64 -9.95 -18.14 -63.20
CA THR A 64 -9.38 -18.78 -64.40
C THR A 64 -10.39 -18.77 -65.55
N GLN A 65 -11.64 -19.13 -65.26
CA GLN A 65 -12.73 -19.07 -66.25
C GLN A 65 -12.93 -17.65 -66.78
N LYS A 66 -13.02 -16.65 -65.89
CA LYS A 66 -13.17 -15.24 -66.30
C LYS A 66 -11.99 -14.76 -67.14
N THR A 67 -10.77 -15.16 -66.84
CA THR A 67 -9.60 -14.82 -67.66
C THR A 67 -9.75 -15.35 -69.08
N VAL A 68 -10.21 -16.59 -69.25
CA VAL A 68 -10.47 -17.17 -70.58
C VAL A 68 -11.57 -16.41 -71.31
N GLU A 69 -12.69 -16.13 -70.62
CA GLU A 69 -13.82 -15.38 -71.18
C GLU A 69 -13.40 -13.97 -71.64
N TYR A 70 -12.68 -13.23 -70.79
CA TYR A 70 -12.18 -11.90 -71.14
C TYR A 70 -11.16 -11.94 -72.28
N SER A 71 -10.29 -12.97 -72.33
CA SER A 71 -9.34 -13.11 -73.44
C SER A 71 -10.04 -13.34 -74.78
N ALA A 72 -11.07 -14.21 -74.81
CA ALA A 72 -11.88 -14.44 -76.00
C ALA A 72 -12.67 -13.19 -76.42
N GLU A 73 -13.15 -12.41 -75.45
CA GLU A 73 -13.86 -11.16 -75.72
C GLU A 73 -12.92 -10.08 -76.30
N VAL A 74 -11.68 -10.00 -75.81
CA VAL A 74 -10.65 -9.13 -76.39
C VAL A 74 -10.39 -9.51 -77.85
N GLU A 75 -10.24 -10.79 -78.18
CA GLU A 75 -10.09 -11.24 -79.58
C GLU A 75 -11.31 -10.89 -80.44
N ARG A 76 -12.52 -11.09 -79.92
CA ARG A 76 -13.77 -10.76 -80.62
C ARG A 76 -13.84 -9.26 -80.93
N LEU A 77 -13.59 -8.41 -79.94
CA LEU A 77 -13.61 -6.95 -80.09
C LEU A 77 -12.51 -6.46 -81.04
N SER A 78 -11.29 -6.99 -80.94
CA SER A 78 -10.20 -6.67 -81.86
C SER A 78 -10.59 -6.95 -83.31
N ARG A 79 -11.13 -8.14 -83.62
CA ARG A 79 -11.61 -8.48 -84.97
C ARG A 79 -12.68 -7.51 -85.49
N ILE A 80 -13.63 -7.11 -84.64
CA ILE A 80 -14.67 -6.15 -85.03
C ILE A 80 -14.05 -4.78 -85.33
N THR A 81 -13.15 -4.30 -84.48
CA THR A 81 -12.49 -2.99 -84.69
C THR A 81 -11.63 -2.98 -85.94
N GLU A 82 -10.97 -4.10 -86.27
CA GLU A 82 -10.21 -4.26 -87.51
C GLU A 82 -11.12 -4.22 -88.75
N GLN A 83 -12.26 -4.92 -88.72
CA GLN A 83 -13.24 -4.93 -89.83
C GLN A 83 -13.84 -3.56 -90.11
N VAL A 84 -14.05 -2.74 -89.07
CA VAL A 84 -14.56 -1.37 -89.18
C VAL A 84 -13.44 -0.37 -89.53
N GLY A 85 -12.18 -0.81 -89.60
CA GLY A 85 -11.03 0.05 -89.91
C GLY A 85 -10.63 0.99 -88.78
N LEU A 86 -11.00 0.66 -87.54
CA LEU A 86 -10.70 1.44 -86.33
C LEU A 86 -9.88 0.64 -85.29
N PRO A 87 -8.77 -0.03 -85.67
CA PRO A 87 -7.94 -0.69 -84.68
C PRO A 87 -7.25 0.33 -83.78
N VAL A 88 -6.87 -0.08 -82.56
CA VAL A 88 -6.16 0.78 -81.58
C VAL A 88 -4.84 1.34 -82.13
N SER A 89 -4.22 0.64 -83.10
CA SER A 89 -3.02 1.08 -83.82
C SER A 89 -3.24 2.32 -84.69
N CYS A 90 -4.45 2.52 -85.24
CA CYS A 90 -4.80 3.67 -86.07
C CYS A 90 -5.09 4.94 -85.24
N MET A 91 -5.20 4.83 -83.93
CA MET A 91 -5.40 5.99 -83.06
C MET A 91 -4.15 6.88 -82.97
N SER A 92 -4.33 8.16 -82.65
CA SER A 92 -3.21 9.02 -82.29
C SER A 92 -2.53 8.55 -80.99
N GLN A 93 -1.28 8.96 -80.76
CA GLN A 93 -0.59 8.66 -79.52
C GLN A 93 -1.37 9.17 -78.29
N SER A 94 -1.96 10.36 -78.39
CA SER A 94 -2.81 10.92 -77.33
C SER A 94 -4.04 10.05 -77.07
N GLY A 95 -4.72 9.57 -78.12
CA GLY A 95 -5.88 8.68 -77.99
C GLY A 95 -5.56 7.36 -77.29
N ARG A 96 -4.43 6.72 -77.65
CA ARG A 96 -3.96 5.51 -76.97
C ARG A 96 -3.64 5.73 -75.50
N MET A 97 -3.00 6.86 -75.18
CA MET A 97 -2.69 7.21 -73.80
C MET A 97 -3.95 7.46 -72.98
N SER A 98 -4.93 8.19 -73.52
CA SER A 98 -6.23 8.41 -72.85
C SER A 98 -6.97 7.11 -72.58
N LEU A 99 -7.03 6.19 -73.55
CA LEU A 99 -7.66 4.88 -73.38
C LEU A 99 -6.95 4.05 -72.29
N LYS A 100 -5.60 4.04 -72.29
CA LYS A 100 -4.81 3.36 -71.27
C LYS A 100 -5.06 3.95 -69.87
N THR A 101 -5.11 5.26 -69.74
CA THR A 101 -5.42 5.94 -68.47
C THR A 101 -6.82 5.58 -67.99
N LEU A 102 -7.81 5.58 -68.89
CA LEU A 102 -9.19 5.22 -68.56
C LEU A 102 -9.32 3.77 -68.07
N ALA A 103 -8.68 2.83 -68.78
CA ALA A 103 -8.61 1.44 -68.35
C ALA A 103 -7.88 1.28 -67.01
N SER A 104 -6.81 2.05 -66.78
CA SER A 104 -6.07 2.03 -65.51
C SER A 104 -6.92 2.58 -64.35
N MET A 105 -7.70 3.64 -64.58
CA MET A 105 -8.64 4.17 -63.58
C MET A 105 -9.73 3.16 -63.25
N ALA A 106 -10.33 2.52 -64.25
CA ALA A 106 -11.32 1.47 -64.03
C ALA A 106 -10.75 0.29 -63.23
N LEU A 107 -9.52 -0.14 -63.53
CA LEU A 107 -8.82 -1.18 -62.77
C LEU A 107 -8.55 -0.76 -61.32
N LEU A 108 -8.10 0.47 -61.09
CA LEU A 108 -7.81 0.99 -59.75
C LEU A 108 -9.09 1.11 -58.90
N LEU A 109 -10.20 1.50 -59.52
CA LEU A 109 -11.51 1.62 -58.88
C LEU A 109 -12.26 0.29 -58.81
N GLY A 110 -11.78 -0.76 -59.49
CA GLY A 110 -12.43 -2.07 -59.54
C GLY A 110 -13.73 -2.10 -60.36
N THR A 111 -13.92 -1.18 -61.31
CA THR A 111 -15.13 -1.10 -62.14
C THR A 111 -15.04 -2.04 -63.34
N LYS A 112 -16.20 -2.55 -63.79
CA LYS A 112 -16.30 -3.45 -64.95
C LYS A 112 -16.25 -2.72 -66.29
N ASP A 113 -16.64 -1.45 -66.29
CA ASP A 113 -16.71 -0.59 -67.46
C ASP A 113 -16.11 0.78 -67.15
N CYS A 114 -15.87 1.52 -68.23
CA CYS A 114 -15.34 2.89 -68.18
C CYS A 114 -16.46 3.93 -68.33
N SER A 115 -17.70 3.59 -67.97
CA SER A 115 -18.80 4.55 -68.00
C SER A 115 -18.61 5.61 -66.92
N THR A 116 -19.04 6.84 -67.20
CA THR A 116 -18.91 7.96 -66.28
C THR A 116 -19.59 7.66 -64.93
N SER A 117 -20.77 7.03 -64.95
CA SER A 117 -21.49 6.65 -63.73
C SER A 117 -20.70 5.66 -62.86
N SER A 118 -20.13 4.62 -63.47
CA SER A 118 -19.35 3.62 -62.74
C SER A 118 -18.08 4.20 -62.15
N LEU A 119 -17.38 5.04 -62.90
CA LEU A 119 -16.17 5.71 -62.41
C LEU A 119 -16.48 6.70 -61.28
N LEU A 120 -17.54 7.50 -61.42
CA LEU A 120 -17.97 8.43 -60.37
C LEU A 120 -18.40 7.70 -59.11
N LEU A 121 -19.12 6.58 -59.24
CA LEU A 121 -19.50 5.75 -58.10
C LEU A 121 -18.25 5.16 -57.42
N GLY A 122 -17.32 4.57 -58.18
CA GLY A 122 -16.08 4.02 -57.61
C GLY A 122 -15.23 5.08 -56.90
N ILE A 123 -15.18 6.31 -57.44
CA ILE A 123 -14.52 7.44 -56.77
C ILE A 123 -15.24 7.80 -55.47
N ALA A 124 -16.57 7.87 -55.49
CA ALA A 124 -17.37 8.18 -54.30
C ALA A 124 -17.20 7.11 -53.21
N GLU A 125 -17.25 5.83 -53.58
CA GLU A 125 -17.02 4.70 -52.68
C GLU A 125 -15.61 4.76 -52.06
N GLN A 126 -14.57 5.03 -52.87
CA GLN A 126 -13.23 5.14 -52.32
C GLN A 126 -13.03 6.38 -51.44
N ASN A 127 -13.64 7.51 -51.79
CA ASN A 127 -13.61 8.69 -50.94
C ASN A 127 -14.33 8.45 -49.61
N GLN A 128 -15.45 7.72 -49.63
CA GLN A 128 -16.16 7.34 -48.42
C GLN A 128 -15.33 6.39 -47.55
N ALA A 129 -14.70 5.38 -48.16
CA ALA A 129 -13.81 4.46 -47.46
C ALA A 129 -12.60 5.19 -46.85
N LEU A 130 -12.00 6.14 -47.59
CA LEU A 130 -10.92 6.99 -47.11
C LEU A 130 -11.35 7.84 -45.92
N SER A 131 -12.51 8.51 -46.01
CA SER A 131 -13.05 9.32 -44.90
C SER A 131 -13.27 8.46 -43.65
N ALA A 132 -13.93 7.29 -43.79
CA ALA A 132 -14.17 6.39 -42.68
C ALA A 132 -12.86 5.88 -42.03
N ALA A 133 -11.84 5.58 -42.85
CA ALA A 133 -10.54 5.17 -42.36
C ALA A 133 -9.80 6.30 -41.61
N VAL A 134 -9.91 7.55 -42.12
CA VAL A 134 -9.37 8.74 -41.45
C VAL A 134 -10.06 8.94 -40.11
N ASP A 135 -11.40 8.91 -40.08
CA ASP A 135 -12.19 9.08 -38.85
C ASP A 135 -11.83 8.01 -37.80
N ALA A 136 -11.76 6.74 -38.20
CA ALA A 136 -11.34 5.64 -37.33
C ALA A 136 -9.93 5.86 -36.75
N ASN A 137 -8.96 6.25 -37.60
CA ASN A 137 -7.59 6.53 -37.17
C ASN A 137 -7.51 7.74 -36.22
N THR A 138 -8.32 8.78 -36.45
CA THR A 138 -8.38 9.94 -35.55
C THR A 138 -8.92 9.57 -34.18
N GLU A 139 -9.97 8.74 -34.09
CA GLU A 139 -10.48 8.28 -32.79
C GLU A 139 -9.49 7.34 -32.11
N GLU A 140 -8.82 6.44 -32.84
CA GLU A 140 -7.76 5.60 -32.29
C GLU A 140 -6.61 6.44 -31.70
N LYS A 141 -6.13 7.45 -32.44
CA LYS A 141 -5.11 8.40 -31.94
C LYS A 141 -5.57 9.14 -30.69
N ARG A 142 -6.85 9.52 -30.61
CA ARG A 142 -7.42 10.19 -29.45
C ARG A 142 -7.48 9.26 -28.24
N LEU A 143 -7.89 8.02 -28.43
CA LEU A 143 -7.92 6.99 -27.39
C LEU A 143 -6.50 6.67 -26.90
N LEU A 144 -5.54 6.52 -27.82
CA LEU A 144 -4.14 6.29 -27.50
C LEU A 144 -3.58 7.45 -26.68
N SER A 145 -3.84 8.69 -27.09
CA SER A 145 -3.40 9.89 -26.34
C SER A 145 -3.96 9.90 -24.92
N ARG A 146 -5.25 9.57 -24.75
CA ARG A 146 -5.87 9.45 -23.41
C ARG A 146 -5.25 8.34 -22.59
N LEU A 147 -4.98 7.18 -23.20
CA LEU A 147 -4.39 6.03 -22.53
C LEU A 147 -2.95 6.33 -22.09
N VAL A 148 -2.18 7.04 -22.91
CA VAL A 148 -0.83 7.50 -22.56
C VAL A 148 -0.87 8.42 -21.34
N VAL A 149 -1.78 9.39 -21.29
CA VAL A 149 -1.91 10.28 -20.11
C VAL A 149 -2.27 9.48 -18.86
N LYS A 150 -3.23 8.55 -18.95
CA LYS A 150 -3.60 7.68 -17.82
C LYS A 150 -2.45 6.80 -17.37
N THR A 151 -1.70 6.23 -18.30
CA THR A 151 -0.55 5.36 -18.02
C THR A 151 0.57 6.14 -17.34
N LYS A 152 0.87 7.36 -17.81
CA LYS A 152 1.85 8.24 -17.16
C LYS A 152 1.44 8.60 -15.73
N LYS A 153 0.15 8.89 -15.50
CA LYS A 153 -0.37 9.15 -14.14
C LYS A 153 -0.20 7.90 -13.25
N ALA A 154 -0.65 6.74 -13.71
CA ALA A 154 -0.52 5.50 -12.96
C ALA A 154 0.94 5.14 -12.67
N GLN A 155 1.86 5.44 -13.60
CA GLN A 155 3.29 5.26 -13.40
C GLN A 155 3.86 6.20 -12.32
N ALA A 156 3.43 7.47 -12.30
CA ALA A 156 3.81 8.40 -11.24
C ALA A 156 3.30 7.94 -9.87
N ASP A 157 2.01 7.58 -9.79
CA ASP A 157 1.39 7.06 -8.57
C ASP A 157 2.12 5.79 -8.06
N ALA A 158 2.51 4.88 -8.97
CA ALA A 158 3.27 3.68 -8.64
C ALA A 158 4.69 4.00 -8.14
N SER A 159 5.36 4.99 -8.73
CA SER A 159 6.68 5.44 -8.27
C SER A 159 6.62 6.09 -6.88
N ASP A 160 5.57 6.85 -6.59
CA ASP A 160 5.37 7.47 -5.27
C ASP A 160 5.05 6.42 -4.20
N LEU A 161 4.25 5.42 -4.55
CA LEU A 161 3.96 4.29 -3.68
C LEU A 161 5.23 3.47 -3.39
N GLN A 162 6.06 3.22 -4.41
CA GLN A 162 7.35 2.54 -4.23
C GLN A 162 8.25 3.31 -3.27
N ARG A 163 8.37 4.64 -3.44
CA ARG A 163 9.18 5.48 -2.53
C ARG A 163 8.67 5.42 -1.08
N SER A 164 7.36 5.41 -0.90
CA SER A 164 6.74 5.29 0.42
C SER A 164 6.98 3.91 1.04
N LEU A 165 6.95 2.85 0.23
CA LEU A 165 7.26 1.49 0.67
C LEU A 165 8.72 1.36 1.10
N ASP A 166 9.65 1.92 0.32
CA ASP A 166 11.08 1.95 0.66
C ASP A 166 11.31 2.71 1.97
N GLY A 167 10.66 3.88 2.15
CA GLY A 167 10.74 4.65 3.39
C GLY A 167 10.18 3.90 4.62
N LEU A 168 9.10 3.13 4.45
CA LEU A 168 8.58 2.27 5.51
C LEU A 168 9.51 1.10 5.81
N GLN A 169 10.16 0.52 4.80
CA GLN A 169 11.16 -0.53 5.00
C GLN A 169 12.37 -0.01 5.79
N ASP A 170 12.86 1.19 5.47
CA ASP A 170 13.94 1.83 6.23
C ASP A 170 13.52 2.11 7.68
N GLN A 171 12.29 2.59 7.90
CA GLN A 171 11.76 2.82 9.24
C GLN A 171 11.63 1.51 10.03
N ILE A 172 11.18 0.42 9.40
CA ILE A 172 11.14 -0.91 10.01
C ILE A 172 12.57 -1.36 10.36
N ALA A 173 13.54 -1.17 9.47
CA ALA A 173 14.93 -1.55 9.73
C ALA A 173 15.53 -0.80 10.92
N LEU A 174 15.18 0.47 11.10
CA LEU A 174 15.60 1.30 12.25
C LEU A 174 14.87 0.92 13.55
N GLN A 175 13.55 0.70 13.49
CA GLN A 175 12.72 0.46 14.67
C GLN A 175 12.83 -0.98 15.20
N THR A 176 13.03 -1.97 14.33
CA THR A 176 13.13 -3.39 14.72
C THR A 176 14.16 -3.66 15.83
N PRO A 177 15.42 -3.21 15.75
CA PRO A 177 16.40 -3.43 16.82
C PRO A 177 16.02 -2.70 18.10
N GLN A 178 15.42 -1.52 18.01
CA GLN A 178 15.00 -0.71 19.15
C GLN A 178 13.82 -1.36 19.88
N LEU A 179 12.81 -1.85 19.14
CA LEU A 179 11.70 -2.63 19.68
C LEU A 179 12.19 -3.93 20.31
N LYS A 180 13.17 -4.62 19.70
CA LYS A 180 13.77 -5.83 20.27
C LYS A 180 14.48 -5.54 21.59
N LYS A 181 15.25 -4.45 21.68
CA LYS A 181 15.90 -4.00 22.92
C LYS A 181 14.86 -3.66 24.00
N ASN A 182 13.85 -2.87 23.66
CA ASN A 182 12.78 -2.47 24.58
C ASN A 182 11.98 -3.68 25.09
N ALA A 183 11.75 -4.69 24.24
CA ALA A 183 11.11 -5.94 24.64
C ALA A 183 11.96 -6.69 25.69
N GLN A 184 13.27 -6.82 25.46
CA GLN A 184 14.19 -7.43 26.42
C GLN A 184 14.25 -6.66 27.75
N GLU A 185 14.33 -5.33 27.72
CA GLU A 185 14.27 -4.49 28.92
C GLU A 185 12.94 -4.65 29.67
N THR A 186 11.83 -4.69 28.94
CA THR A 186 10.50 -4.92 29.53
C THR A 186 10.42 -6.28 30.24
N ASP A 187 10.95 -7.33 29.62
CA ASP A 187 10.98 -8.66 30.22
C ASP A 187 11.88 -8.72 31.46
N PHE A 188 13.02 -8.03 31.44
CA PHE A 188 13.89 -7.88 32.61
C PHE A 188 13.20 -7.14 33.76
N VAL A 189 12.58 -6.00 33.48
CA VAL A 189 11.84 -5.22 34.48
C VAL A 189 10.67 -6.02 35.05
N LYS A 190 9.93 -6.76 34.22
CA LYS A 190 8.88 -7.67 34.70
C LYS A 190 9.43 -8.74 35.65
N LEU A 191 10.61 -9.29 35.36
CA LEU A 191 11.25 -10.27 36.25
C LEU A 191 11.60 -9.63 37.60
N LYS A 192 12.17 -8.42 37.59
CA LYS A 192 12.50 -7.65 38.79
C LYS A 192 11.26 -7.29 39.61
N CYS A 193 10.16 -6.89 38.98
CA CYS A 193 8.90 -6.64 39.67
C CYS A 193 8.42 -7.90 40.41
N LYS A 194 8.47 -9.07 39.78
CA LYS A 194 8.11 -10.34 40.45
C LYS A 194 9.03 -10.68 41.62
N GLU A 195 10.33 -10.43 41.49
CA GLU A 195 11.29 -10.60 42.59
C GLU A 195 10.96 -9.67 43.76
N TYR A 196 10.72 -8.38 43.50
CA TYR A 196 10.36 -7.40 44.53
C TYR A 196 8.99 -7.69 45.16
N GLU A 197 8.00 -8.11 44.39
CA GLU A 197 6.71 -8.56 44.93
C GLU A 197 6.86 -9.77 45.86
N LYS A 198 7.77 -10.69 45.53
CA LYS A 198 8.07 -11.83 46.39
C LYS A 198 8.78 -11.37 47.68
N SER A 199 9.80 -10.54 47.55
CA SER A 199 10.53 -9.98 48.70
C SER A 199 9.63 -9.15 49.62
N ASN A 200 8.73 -8.33 49.07
CA ASN A 200 7.76 -7.58 49.85
C ASN A 200 6.80 -8.52 50.57
N ARG A 201 6.26 -9.55 49.92
CA ARG A 201 5.42 -10.55 50.60
C ARG A 201 6.14 -11.28 51.72
N GLU A 202 7.42 -11.60 51.52
CA GLU A 202 8.26 -12.21 52.56
C GLU A 202 8.45 -11.24 53.74
N LEU A 203 8.81 -9.98 53.47
CA LEU A 203 8.99 -8.93 54.49
C LEU A 203 7.70 -8.60 55.24
N GLU A 204 6.57 -8.47 54.54
CA GLU A 204 5.23 -8.30 55.14
C GLU A 204 4.87 -9.49 56.03
N GLY A 205 5.21 -10.71 55.59
CA GLY A 205 5.07 -11.92 56.39
C GLY A 205 5.97 -11.91 57.65
N TYR A 206 7.22 -11.46 57.52
CA TYR A 206 8.13 -11.26 58.66
C TYR A 206 7.60 -10.19 59.62
N GLN A 207 7.11 -9.07 59.12
CA GLN A 207 6.53 -7.99 59.91
C GLN A 207 5.24 -8.45 60.61
N SER A 208 4.43 -9.30 59.98
CA SER A 208 3.23 -9.85 60.59
C SER A 208 3.54 -10.87 61.69
N LYS A 209 4.64 -11.63 61.55
CA LYS A 209 5.12 -12.61 62.56
C LYS A 209 5.88 -11.94 63.70
N ALA A 210 6.64 -10.89 63.41
CA ALA A 210 7.19 -10.00 64.41
C ALA A 210 6.01 -9.21 64.99
N GLN A 211 5.36 -9.75 66.02
CA GLN A 211 4.35 -9.05 66.82
C GLN A 211 5.02 -7.87 67.55
N LEU A 212 5.39 -6.85 66.79
CA LEU A 212 5.85 -5.56 67.27
C LEU A 212 4.61 -4.88 67.85
N ASP A 213 4.64 -4.68 69.17
CA ASP A 213 3.63 -3.88 69.85
C ASP A 213 3.53 -2.51 69.16
N SER A 214 2.30 -2.11 68.81
CA SER A 214 2.04 -0.85 68.12
C SER A 214 2.57 0.37 68.89
N SER A 215 2.86 0.21 70.19
CA SER A 215 3.52 1.23 71.01
C SER A 215 4.97 1.54 70.59
N ILE A 216 5.65 0.70 69.80
CA ILE A 216 7.07 0.86 69.44
C ILE A 216 7.22 1.54 68.06
N TYR A 217 6.12 1.72 67.31
CA TYR A 217 6.18 2.45 66.04
C TYR A 217 6.61 3.90 66.24
N HIS A 218 7.37 4.41 65.27
CA HIS A 218 7.95 5.76 65.32
C HIS A 218 6.91 6.84 65.65
N ASN A 219 5.72 6.79 65.03
CA ASN A 219 4.66 7.77 65.30
C ASN A 219 4.18 7.77 66.76
N SER A 220 4.20 6.61 67.42
CA SER A 220 3.69 6.39 68.76
C SER A 220 4.77 6.71 69.77
N LEU A 221 6.02 6.41 69.44
CA LEU A 221 7.21 6.82 70.20
C LEU A 221 7.35 8.36 70.22
N VAL A 222 7.16 9.01 69.07
CA VAL A 222 7.20 10.47 68.95
C VAL A 222 6.08 11.11 69.77
N LYS A 223 4.84 10.59 69.68
CA LYS A 223 3.73 11.07 70.52
C LYS A 223 4.02 10.89 72.01
N LYS A 224 4.50 9.72 72.44
CA LYS A 224 4.87 9.49 73.85
C LYS A 224 6.01 10.41 74.31
N ALA A 225 7.01 10.67 73.47
CA ALA A 225 8.09 11.61 73.79
C ALA A 225 7.58 13.05 73.92
N GLU A 226 6.65 13.47 73.06
CA GLU A 226 5.98 14.77 73.16
C GLU A 226 5.13 14.88 74.43
N GLU A 227 4.39 13.84 74.79
CA GLU A 227 3.62 13.77 76.04
C GLU A 227 4.53 13.85 77.27
N VAL A 228 5.64 13.11 77.30
CA VAL A 228 6.65 13.19 78.38
C VAL A 228 7.22 14.61 78.47
N ARG A 229 7.58 15.22 77.33
CA ARG A 229 8.10 16.59 77.31
C ARG A 229 7.08 17.60 77.84
N LEU A 230 5.79 17.42 77.50
CA LEU A 230 4.70 18.24 78.01
C LEU A 230 4.49 18.05 79.52
N ILE A 231 4.59 16.82 80.02
CA ILE A 231 4.52 16.52 81.45
C ILE A 231 5.70 17.15 82.18
N GLU A 232 6.93 17.04 81.67
CA GLU A 232 8.12 17.68 82.26
C GLU A 232 7.99 19.21 82.28
N GLU A 233 7.50 19.81 81.20
CA GLU A 233 7.19 21.24 81.14
C GLU A 233 6.19 21.67 82.22
N LYS A 234 5.14 20.88 82.45
CA LYS A 234 4.15 21.12 83.53
C LYS A 234 4.73 20.84 84.92
N MET A 235 5.67 19.91 85.04
CA MET A 235 6.31 19.58 86.31
C MET A 235 7.30 20.66 86.75
N LYS A 236 8.01 21.33 85.82
CA LYS A 236 8.95 22.43 86.11
C LYS A 236 8.37 23.53 87.03
N PRO A 237 7.20 24.14 86.75
CA PRO A 237 6.62 25.16 87.62
C PRO A 237 6.08 24.58 88.93
N MET A 238 5.55 23.36 88.93
CA MET A 238 5.11 22.68 90.16
C MET A 238 6.29 22.35 91.09
N LYS A 239 7.42 21.91 90.53
CA LYS A 239 8.66 21.63 91.26
C LYS A 239 9.26 22.92 91.82
N ARG A 240 9.27 24.01 91.04
CA ARG A 240 9.61 25.36 91.53
C ARG A 240 8.70 25.83 92.68
N LYS A 241 7.39 25.58 92.60
CA LYS A 241 6.45 25.89 93.69
C LYS A 241 6.75 25.04 94.93
N LEU A 242 7.01 23.74 94.76
CA LEU A 242 7.32 22.83 95.86
C LEU A 242 8.65 23.17 96.55
N GLU A 243 9.71 23.49 95.79
CA GLU A 243 10.99 24.00 96.33
C GLU A 243 10.78 25.33 97.06
N GLY A 244 9.94 26.23 96.53
CA GLY A 244 9.51 27.44 97.22
C GLY A 244 8.83 27.15 98.58
N TYR A 245 7.95 26.15 98.64
CA TYR A 245 7.31 25.75 99.90
C TYR A 245 8.27 25.04 100.87
N HIS A 246 9.25 24.26 100.37
CA HIS A 246 10.29 23.66 101.21
C HIS A 246 11.29 24.69 101.77
N SER A 247 11.41 25.85 101.14
CA SER A 247 12.25 26.96 101.62
C SER A 247 11.60 27.87 102.68
N LEU A 248 10.35 27.59 103.06
CA LEU A 248 9.61 28.36 104.08
C LEU A 248 9.60 27.61 105.43
N PRO A 249 10.11 28.21 106.53
CA PRO A 249 10.08 27.59 107.86
C PRO A 249 8.65 27.44 108.42
N PRO A 250 8.37 26.43 109.27
CA PRO A 250 7.00 26.03 109.64
C PRO A 250 6.25 26.96 110.62
N ASP A 251 6.82 28.11 111.02
CA ASP A 251 6.26 28.98 112.05
C ASP A 251 6.09 30.43 111.58
N ILE A 252 4.85 30.94 111.63
CA ILE A 252 4.39 32.26 111.16
C ILE A 252 5.18 33.41 111.81
N SER A 253 5.68 33.20 113.02
CA SER A 253 6.46 34.21 113.75
C SER A 253 7.88 34.40 113.19
N GLN A 254 8.52 33.34 112.66
CA GLN A 254 9.85 33.42 112.05
C GLN A 254 9.82 33.93 110.60
N ALA A 255 8.71 33.70 109.89
CA ALA A 255 8.51 34.24 108.54
C ALA A 255 8.42 35.78 108.54
N LYS A 256 7.82 36.40 109.57
CA LYS A 256 7.79 37.88 109.71
C LYS A 256 9.18 38.49 109.89
N VAL A 257 10.06 37.83 110.64
CA VAL A 257 11.45 38.29 110.85
C VAL A 257 12.24 38.24 109.55
N LYS A 258 12.16 37.13 108.80
CA LYS A 258 12.84 37.03 107.50
C LYS A 258 12.28 37.97 106.42
N VAL A 259 10.98 38.27 106.45
CA VAL A 259 10.39 39.26 105.54
C VAL A 259 10.87 40.67 105.87
N GLU A 260 11.04 41.02 107.14
CA GLU A 260 11.61 42.33 107.51
C GLU A 260 13.12 42.40 107.26
N GLU A 261 13.88 41.32 107.46
CA GLU A 261 15.29 41.26 107.04
C GLU A 261 15.44 41.43 105.53
N ALA A 262 14.58 40.78 104.74
CA ALA A 262 14.58 40.92 103.28
C ALA A 262 14.13 42.32 102.82
N LYS A 263 13.16 42.96 103.52
CA LYS A 263 12.80 44.37 103.28
C LYS A 263 13.94 45.32 103.61
N MET A 264 14.65 45.12 104.72
CA MET A 264 15.84 45.92 105.04
C MET A 264 16.93 45.76 103.98
N GLN A 265 17.15 44.54 103.47
CA GLN A 265 18.10 44.31 102.39
C GLN A 265 17.65 44.96 101.07
N LEU A 266 16.34 44.93 100.77
CA LEU A 266 15.77 45.60 99.60
C LEU A 266 15.87 47.12 99.70
N GLU A 267 15.58 47.70 100.87
CA GLU A 267 15.71 49.14 101.12
C GLU A 267 17.17 49.60 101.07
N MET A 268 18.12 48.75 101.50
CA MET A 268 19.54 49.00 101.34
C MET A 268 19.96 48.97 99.86
N LEU A 269 19.48 48.00 99.08
CA LEU A 269 19.75 47.87 97.64
C LEU A 269 19.03 48.96 96.82
N GLU A 270 17.84 49.39 97.20
CA GLU A 270 17.11 50.52 96.60
C GLU A 270 17.81 51.84 96.90
N LYS A 271 18.37 52.03 98.12
CA LYS A 271 19.27 53.16 98.39
C LYS A 271 20.54 53.09 97.55
N GLN A 272 21.11 51.89 97.36
CA GLN A 272 22.29 51.70 96.52
C GLN A 272 22.00 51.96 95.03
N LEU A 273 20.80 51.61 94.58
CA LEU A 273 20.28 51.90 93.24
C LEU A 273 19.94 53.39 93.07
N SER A 274 19.34 54.04 94.09
CA SER A 274 19.12 55.48 94.12
C SER A 274 20.45 56.24 94.02
N VAL A 275 21.47 55.85 94.77
CA VAL A 275 22.82 56.43 94.66
C VAL A 275 23.43 56.18 93.28
N SER A 276 23.15 55.04 92.65
CA SER A 276 23.61 54.72 91.28
C SER A 276 22.82 55.46 90.19
N ILE A 277 21.57 55.85 90.45
CA ILE A 277 20.71 56.61 89.53
C ILE A 277 20.96 58.12 89.68
N ASP A 278 21.20 58.63 90.89
CA ASP A 278 21.56 60.03 91.16
C ASP A 278 22.98 60.38 90.66
N THR A 279 23.85 59.38 90.49
CA THR A 279 25.17 59.54 89.83
C THR A 279 25.10 59.49 88.30
N LEU A 280 23.96 59.14 87.70
CA LEU A 280 23.72 59.13 86.25
C LEU A 280 22.97 60.38 85.75
N HIS A 281 22.65 61.34 86.64
CA HIS A 281 22.00 62.61 86.33
C HIS A 281 22.89 63.84 86.60
N LEU A 282 24.16 63.74 86.18
CA LEU A 282 25.09 64.85 85.93
C LEU A 282 25.67 64.71 84.51
#